data_AF-A0A1J3H8Y3-F1
#
_entry.id   AF-A0A1J3H8Y3-F1
#
_cell.length_a   1.000
_cell.length_b   1.000
_cell.length_c   1.000
_cell.angle_alpha   90.00
_cell.angle_beta   90.00
_cell.angle_gamma   90.00
#
_symmetry.space_group_name_H-M   'P 1'
#
loop_
_entity.id
_entity.type
_entity.pdbx_description
1 polymer ?
#
loop_
_entity_poly.entity_id
_entity_poly.type
_entity_poly.pdbx_seq_one_letter_code
_entity_poly.pdbx_strand_id
1 'polypeptide(L)'
;CELTGVKLITYGTVMGGLLSEKYLDTNPTISLKTPSLQKYKTVVDAWGGWNLFQSLLRTMKSIATKHGVSIPTVAVRYVLDQ
;
A
#
# COMPACT_ATOMS: atom_id res chain seq x y z
N CYS A 1 14.12 -17.93 -6.97
CA CYS A 1 14.44 -16.90 -7.97
C CYS A 1 15.87 -16.41 -7.83
N GLU A 2 16.35 -16.06 -6.63
CA GLU A 2 17.77 -15.69 -6.40
C GLU A 2 18.75 -16.76 -6.90
N LEU A 3 18.54 -18.01 -6.50
CA LEU A 3 19.39 -19.14 -6.90
C LEU A 3 19.39 -19.44 -8.41
N THR A 4 18.41 -18.93 -9.17
CA THR A 4 18.21 -19.22 -10.59
C THR A 4 18.37 -17.98 -11.49
N GLY A 5 18.70 -16.81 -10.95
CA GLY A 5 18.89 -15.56 -11.70
C GLY A 5 17.61 -15.00 -12.35
N VAL A 6 16.44 -15.52 -11.99
CA VAL A 6 15.15 -15.07 -12.54
C VAL A 6 14.72 -13.77 -11.84
N LYS A 7 14.56 -12.69 -12.62
CA LYS A 7 14.11 -11.39 -12.10
C LYS A 7 12.60 -11.38 -11.87
N LEU A 8 12.16 -10.92 -10.71
CA LEU A 8 10.75 -10.77 -10.36
C LEU A 8 10.25 -9.39 -10.80
N ILE A 9 9.16 -9.37 -11.57
CA ILE A 9 8.42 -8.15 -11.87
C ILE A 9 7.22 -8.12 -10.92
N THR A 10 7.31 -7.31 -9.87
CA THR A 10 6.26 -7.21 -8.86
C THR A 10 5.14 -6.29 -9.33
N TYR A 11 3.97 -6.87 -9.62
CA TYR A 11 2.73 -6.14 -9.88
C TYR A 11 1.96 -5.92 -8.57
N GLY A 12 1.31 -4.76 -8.41
CA GLY A 12 0.47 -4.46 -7.24
C GLY A 12 1.17 -3.76 -6.06
N THR A 13 2.37 -3.20 -6.28
CA THR A 13 3.18 -2.48 -5.28
C THR A 13 2.46 -1.33 -4.56
N VAL A 14 1.43 -0.76 -5.19
CA VAL A 14 0.61 0.32 -4.61
C VAL A 14 -0.81 -0.10 -4.21
N MET A 15 -1.10 -1.43 -4.20
CA MET A 15 -2.43 -1.99 -3.90
C MET A 15 -3.59 -1.30 -4.64
N GLY A 16 -3.44 -1.09 -5.95
CA GLY A 16 -4.45 -0.40 -6.77
C GLY A 16 -4.67 1.08 -6.41
N GLY A 17 -3.71 1.71 -5.73
CA GLY A 17 -3.75 3.10 -5.28
C GLY A 17 -4.17 3.30 -3.82
N LEU A 18 -4.44 2.21 -3.08
CA LEU A 18 -4.76 2.27 -1.64
C LEU A 18 -3.59 2.76 -0.79
N LEU A 19 -2.35 2.47 -1.21
CA LEU A 19 -1.14 3.01 -0.57
C LEU A 19 -0.88 4.45 -1.03
N SER A 20 -1.81 5.34 -0.72
CA SER A 20 -1.68 6.78 -1.00
C SER A 20 -2.24 7.61 0.14
N GLU A 21 -1.81 8.86 0.20
CA GLU A 21 -2.24 9.87 1.15
C GLU A 21 -3.76 10.11 1.08
N LYS A 22 -4.38 9.78 -0.07
CA LYS A 22 -5.82 9.89 -0.31
C LYS A 22 -6.66 9.01 0.63
N TYR A 23 -6.10 7.93 1.14
CA TYR A 23 -6.80 6.99 2.03
C TYR A 23 -6.30 7.07 3.48
N LEU A 24 -5.40 7.99 3.79
CA LEU A 24 -4.91 8.23 5.14
C LEU A 24 -5.99 8.95 5.97
N ASP A 25 -6.19 8.50 7.20
CA ASP A 25 -7.15 9.01 8.19
C ASP A 25 -8.60 9.08 7.66
N THR A 26 -8.90 8.24 6.67
CA THR A 26 -10.20 8.22 6.02
C THR A 26 -11.01 7.01 6.46
N ASN A 27 -12.33 7.16 6.54
CA ASN A 27 -13.21 6.10 7.00
C ASN A 27 -13.30 4.95 5.98
N PRO A 28 -13.50 3.69 6.43
CA PRO A 28 -13.67 2.54 5.56
C PRO A 28 -14.91 2.66 4.64
N THR A 29 -15.79 3.62 4.91
CA THR A 29 -17.02 3.93 4.15
C THR A 29 -16.78 4.78 2.91
N ILE A 30 -15.54 5.20 2.59
CA ILE A 30 -15.28 5.82 1.29
C ILE A 30 -15.80 4.87 0.22
N SER A 31 -16.74 5.35 -0.59
CA SER A 31 -17.26 4.62 -1.74
C SER A 31 -16.08 4.27 -2.64
N LEU A 32 -15.63 3.02 -2.57
CA LEU A 32 -14.58 2.49 -3.43
C LEU A 32 -15.20 2.39 -4.82
N LYS A 33 -15.00 3.45 -5.61
CA LYS A 33 -15.69 3.67 -6.88
C LYS A 33 -15.37 2.62 -7.96
N THR A 34 -14.35 1.78 -7.76
CA THR A 34 -13.94 0.76 -8.74
C THR A 34 -13.94 -0.64 -8.13
N PRO A 35 -14.35 -1.67 -8.89
CA PRO A 35 -14.34 -3.06 -8.43
C PRO A 35 -12.93 -3.55 -8.03
N SER A 36 -11.87 -2.98 -8.60
CA SER A 36 -10.49 -3.26 -8.19
C SER A 36 -10.20 -2.80 -6.76
N LEU A 37 -10.70 -1.64 -6.35
CA LEU A 37 -10.53 -1.12 -4.99
C LEU A 37 -11.32 -1.96 -3.96
N GLN A 38 -12.51 -2.43 -4.32
CA GLN A 38 -13.28 -3.36 -3.48
C GLN A 38 -12.52 -4.67 -3.23
N LYS A 39 -11.87 -5.23 -4.25
CA LYS A 39 -11.04 -6.43 -4.10
C LYS A 39 -9.92 -6.23 -3.07
N TYR A 40 -9.21 -5.11 -3.13
CA TYR A 40 -8.15 -4.82 -2.16
C TYR A 40 -8.68 -4.53 -0.75
N LYS A 41 -9.89 -3.97 -0.61
CA LYS A 41 -10.53 -3.82 0.71
C LYS A 41 -10.77 -5.18 1.37
N THR A 42 -11.22 -6.19 0.61
CA THR A 42 -11.37 -7.55 1.16
C THR A 42 -10.04 -8.11 1.67
N VAL A 43 -8.93 -7.82 0.98
CA VAL A 43 -7.58 -8.22 1.43
C VAL A 43 -7.19 -7.49 2.72
N VAL A 44 -7.47 -6.18 2.82
CA VAL A 44 -7.22 -5.40 4.03
C VAL A 44 -8.06 -5.89 5.21
N ASP A 45 -9.34 -6.16 4.96
CA ASP A 45 -10.26 -6.67 5.97
C ASP A 45 -9.80 -8.06 6.48
N ALA A 46 -9.33 -8.93 5.58
CA ALA A 46 -8.77 -10.24 5.95
C ALA A 46 -7.40 -10.14 6.67
N TRP A 47 -6.60 -9.13 6.38
CA TRP A 47 -5.26 -8.97 6.98
C TRP A 47 -5.32 -8.52 8.44
N GLY A 48 -6.24 -7.63 8.78
CA GLY A 48 -6.37 -7.11 10.15
C GLY A 48 -7.31 -5.91 10.26
N GLY A 49 -8.14 -5.70 9.24
CA GLY A 49 -9.09 -4.60 9.21
C GLY A 49 -8.47 -3.24 8.89
N TRP A 50 -9.37 -2.27 8.73
CA TRP A 50 -9.02 -0.92 8.32
C TRP A 50 -8.16 -0.16 9.34
N ASN A 51 -8.32 -0.42 10.63
CA ASN A 51 -7.55 0.25 11.69
C ASN A 51 -6.04 -0.10 11.63
N LEU A 52 -5.72 -1.35 11.33
CA LEU A 52 -4.34 -1.79 11.13
C LEU A 52 -3.76 -1.14 9.88
N PHE A 53 -4.55 -1.09 8.81
CA PHE A 53 -4.17 -0.41 7.56
C PHE A 53 -3.89 1.08 7.75
N GLN A 54 -4.70 1.79 8.54
CA GLN A 54 -4.45 3.19 8.89
C GLN A 54 -3.16 3.37 9.69
N SER A 55 -2.87 2.48 10.63
CA SER A 55 -1.61 2.50 11.38
C SER A 55 -0.39 2.33 10.48
N LEU A 56 -0.48 1.42 9.50
CA LEU A 56 0.53 1.25 8.47
C LEU A 56 0.70 2.52 7.63
N LEU A 57 -0.39 3.08 7.11
CA LEU A 57 -0.34 4.31 6.30
C LEU A 57 0.27 5.49 7.08
N ARG A 58 -0.04 5.63 8.37
CA ARG A 58 0.58 6.67 9.23
C ARG A 58 2.08 6.45 9.39
N THR A 59 2.52 5.21 9.56
CA THR A 59 3.94 4.86 9.65
C THR A 59 4.65 5.18 8.34
N MET A 60 4.07 4.78 7.21
CA MET A 60 4.59 5.09 5.89
C MET A 60 4.61 6.60 5.63
N LYS A 61 3.61 7.35 6.09
CA LYS A 61 3.58 8.82 5.99
C LYS A 61 4.72 9.46 6.78
N SER A 62 5.01 8.95 7.98
CA SER A 62 6.12 9.45 8.79
C SER A 62 7.46 9.28 8.06
N ILE A 63 7.69 8.11 7.45
CA ILE A 63 8.87 7.84 6.62
C ILE A 63 8.88 8.73 5.37
N ALA A 64 7.76 8.80 4.67
CA ALA A 64 7.60 9.63 3.46
C ALA A 64 7.91 11.10 3.76
N THR A 65 7.40 11.63 4.88
CA THR A 65 7.66 13.00 5.35
C THR A 65 9.14 13.21 5.70
N LYS A 66 9.78 12.24 6.38
CA LYS A 66 11.21 12.30 6.70
C LYS A 66 12.09 12.40 5.45
N HIS A 67 11.68 11.75 4.36
CA HIS A 67 12.43 11.72 3.11
C HIS A 67 11.91 12.71 2.04
N GLY A 68 10.86 13.48 2.32
CA GLY A 68 10.24 14.40 1.36
C GLY A 68 9.61 13.70 0.13
N VAL A 69 9.24 12.42 0.26
CA VAL A 69 8.63 11.62 -0.81
C VAL A 69 7.18 11.28 -0.47
N SER A 70 6.46 10.63 -1.39
CA SER A 70 5.08 10.18 -1.16
C SER A 70 5.02 8.73 -0.63
N ILE A 71 3.90 8.36 0.00
CA ILE A 71 3.63 7.00 0.50
C ILE A 71 3.82 5.92 -0.59
N PRO A 72 3.33 6.10 -1.84
CA PRO A 72 3.59 5.15 -2.92
C PRO A 72 5.08 4.94 -3.19
N THR A 73 5.89 6.00 -3.11
CA THR A 73 7.34 5.91 -3.35
C THR A 73 8.04 5.08 -2.29
N VAL A 74 7.61 5.18 -1.02
CA VAL A 74 8.12 4.32 0.06
C VAL A 74 7.78 2.86 -0.20
N ALA A 75 6.56 2.56 -0.64
CA ALA A 75 6.14 1.19 -0.99
C ALA A 75 6.96 0.60 -2.14
N VAL A 76 7.13 1.38 -3.22
CA VAL A 76 7.92 0.94 -4.38
C VAL A 76 9.38 0.74 -3.99
N ARG A 77 9.96 1.63 -3.19
CA ARG A 77 11.35 1.47 -2.71
C ARG A 77 11.52 0.19 -1.90
N TYR A 78 10.59 -0.11 -0.99
CA TYR A 78 10.64 -1.34 -0.19
C TYR A 78 10.64 -2.59 -1.08
N VAL A 79 9.81 -2.62 -2.12
CA VAL A 79 9.73 -3.78 -3.02
C VAL A 79 10.95 -3.89 -3.94
N LEU A 80 11.57 -2.76 -4.30
CA LEU A 80 12.82 -2.75 -5.08
C LEU A 80 14.06 -3.13 -4.27
N ASP A 81 14.02 -2.98 -2.94
CA ASP A 81 15.09 -3.41 -2.03
C ASP A 81 15.00 -4.90 -1.64
N GLN A 82 14.04 -5.66 -2.19
CA GLN A 82 13.90 -7.12 -2.06
C GLN A 82 14.55 -7.85 -3.24
#